data_AF-A0A9X3LVA6-F1
#
_entry.id   AF-A0A9X3LVA6-F1
#
_cell.length_a   1.000
_cell.length_b   1.000
_cell.length_c   1.000
_cell.angle_alpha   90.00
_cell.angle_beta   90.00
_cell.angle_gamma   90.00
#
_symmetry.space_group_name_H-M   'P 1'
#
loop_
_entity.id
_entity.type
_entity.pdbx_description
1 polymer ?
#
loop_
_entity_poly.entity_id
_entity_poly.type
_entity_poly.pdbx_seq_one_letter_code
_entity_poly.pdbx_strand_id
1 'polypeptide(L)'
;MRLNRCTGGFAMLALAAGLAACASEGLEEAEMTLMPTTSSTSSTAAAETTAAEETSTSSGDNDGYITRVALGEATKDASFPACDGRNILILTSVIDERREEDTHRQLAEATLVGEPFGKKFTVPGQCSSLRKSVDGNLIYPVYLDFGSDEAAMCAAKARHGGNARTLNNDADFHDPC
;
A
#
# COMPACT_ATOMS: atom_id res chain seq x y z
N MET A 1 28.06 30.09 -29.82
CA MET A 1 27.47 31.31 -30.43
C MET A 1 26.06 31.00 -30.88
N ARG A 2 25.08 31.82 -30.46
CA ARG A 2 23.63 31.77 -30.78
C ARG A 2 22.88 30.56 -30.20
N LEU A 3 21.63 30.62 -29.78
CA LEU A 3 20.67 31.65 -29.31
C LEU A 3 19.41 30.83 -28.97
N ASN A 4 18.54 31.35 -28.10
CA ASN A 4 17.09 31.05 -28.02
C ASN A 4 16.69 29.67 -27.44
N ARG A 5 15.68 29.55 -26.56
CA ARG A 5 14.44 30.35 -26.42
C ARG A 5 13.83 30.07 -25.04
N CYS A 6 13.54 31.13 -24.28
CA CYS A 6 12.53 31.12 -23.22
C CYS A 6 11.21 31.61 -23.83
N THR A 7 10.15 30.82 -23.70
CA THR A 7 8.73 31.20 -23.83
C THR A 7 8.15 30.94 -22.43
N GLY A 8 7.62 31.89 -21.65
CA GLY A 8 6.81 33.06 -21.99
C GLY A 8 5.37 32.58 -22.24
N GLY A 9 4.38 32.77 -21.36
CA GLY A 9 4.40 33.58 -20.14
C GLY A 9 3.20 33.33 -19.21
N PHE A 10 3.41 33.68 -17.95
CA PHE A 10 2.35 34.00 -17.00
C PHE A 10 2.15 35.51 -17.02
N ALA A 11 0.89 35.92 -17.12
CA ALA A 11 0.48 37.31 -17.14
C ALA A 11 0.85 38.01 -15.82
N MET A 12 1.38 39.22 -15.98
CA MET A 12 1.66 40.21 -14.95
C MET A 12 0.44 40.49 -14.06
N LEU A 13 0.67 40.54 -12.75
CA LEU A 13 0.15 41.62 -11.91
C LEU A 13 1.28 42.06 -10.97
N ALA A 14 1.74 43.30 -11.14
CA ALA A 14 2.84 43.90 -10.38
C ALA A 14 2.32 44.99 -9.44
N LEU A 15 2.86 45.04 -8.21
CA LEU A 15 2.99 46.17 -7.24
C LEU A 15 3.13 45.52 -5.85
N ALA A 16 4.13 45.76 -4.99
CA ALA A 16 5.06 46.86 -4.83
C ALA A 16 6.34 46.40 -4.11
N ALA A 17 7.30 47.32 -4.02
CA ALA A 17 8.71 47.18 -3.66
C ALA A 17 9.04 46.63 -2.26
N GLY A 18 10.20 45.97 -2.19
CA GLY A 18 10.95 45.69 -0.96
C GLY A 18 12.33 45.13 -1.28
N LEU A 19 13.35 45.99 -1.38
CA LEU A 19 14.76 45.61 -1.47
C LEU A 19 15.28 45.25 -0.07
N ALA A 20 15.83 44.05 0.09
CA ALA A 20 16.94 43.78 1.00
C ALA A 20 17.74 42.59 0.48
N ALA A 21 18.95 42.85 0.00
CA ALA A 21 19.98 41.87 -0.28
C ALA A 21 20.75 41.56 1.01
N CYS A 22 21.17 40.32 1.22
CA CYS A 22 22.59 39.94 1.38
C CYS A 22 22.76 38.43 1.59
N ALA A 23 23.90 37.94 1.10
CA ALA A 23 24.33 36.55 1.00
C ALA A 23 24.99 36.00 2.28
N SER A 24 25.13 34.67 2.35
CA SER A 24 26.26 33.89 2.92
C SER A 24 25.92 32.41 2.69
N GLU A 25 26.58 31.64 1.83
CA GLU A 25 27.94 31.08 1.93
C GLU A 25 28.17 30.29 3.23
N GLY A 26 28.25 28.97 3.08
CA GLY A 26 28.59 28.01 4.12
C GLY A 26 29.03 26.70 3.48
N LEU A 27 30.30 26.67 3.05
CA LEU A 27 31.06 25.45 2.78
C LEU A 27 31.49 24.88 4.13
N GLU A 28 31.35 23.57 4.34
CA GLU A 28 32.36 22.81 5.10
C GLU A 28 32.25 21.31 4.78
N GLU A 29 33.43 20.76 4.54
CA GLU A 29 33.73 19.42 4.07
C GLU A 29 33.86 18.45 5.24
N ALA A 30 33.57 17.16 5.02
CA ALA A 30 34.37 16.06 5.58
C ALA A 30 33.95 14.70 4.99
N GLU A 31 34.84 14.19 4.13
CA GLU A 31 35.32 12.79 3.99
C GLU A 31 35.13 11.90 5.24
N MET A 32 35.17 10.56 5.26
CA MET A 32 35.41 9.43 4.35
C MET A 32 35.40 8.20 5.28
N THR A 33 34.81 7.05 4.93
CA THR A 33 35.33 5.72 5.35
C THR A 33 34.71 4.61 4.47
N LEU A 34 35.56 3.99 3.65
CA LEU A 34 35.35 2.72 2.93
C LEU A 34 35.37 1.52 3.89
N MET A 35 34.76 0.38 3.52
CA MET A 35 35.22 -1.01 3.77
C MET A 35 34.28 -2.02 3.02
N PRO A 36 34.66 -3.30 2.78
CA PRO A 36 34.78 -3.81 1.40
C PRO A 36 33.97 -5.09 1.04
N THR A 37 34.17 -5.47 -0.23
CA THR A 37 33.77 -6.60 -1.10
C THR A 37 33.82 -8.05 -0.56
N THR A 38 32.87 -8.89 -1.01
CA THR A 38 33.04 -10.31 -1.49
C THR A 38 31.69 -10.82 -2.03
N SER A 39 31.45 -10.98 -3.35
CA SER A 39 31.74 -12.12 -4.26
C SER A 39 31.20 -13.51 -3.87
N SER A 40 30.26 -14.04 -4.68
CA SER A 40 30.22 -15.42 -5.25
C SER A 40 28.93 -15.56 -6.08
N THR A 41 28.98 -15.61 -7.41
CA THR A 41 29.27 -16.74 -8.33
C THR A 41 28.07 -17.67 -8.59
N SER A 42 27.81 -17.79 -9.88
CA SER A 42 26.74 -18.43 -10.65
C SER A 42 26.50 -19.93 -10.42
N SER A 43 25.32 -20.39 -10.82
CA SER A 43 25.21 -21.56 -11.71
C SER A 43 23.88 -21.57 -12.48
N THR A 44 24.03 -21.85 -13.78
CA THR A 44 23.01 -22.13 -14.78
C THR A 44 22.68 -23.62 -14.76
N ALA A 45 21.40 -23.99 -14.91
CA ALA A 45 21.00 -25.26 -15.51
C ALA A 45 19.60 -25.14 -16.13
N ALA A 46 19.49 -25.59 -17.38
CA ALA A 46 18.30 -25.57 -18.22
C ALA A 46 17.37 -26.77 -17.93
N ALA A 47 16.08 -26.61 -18.22
CA ALA A 47 15.25 -27.66 -18.81
C ALA A 47 13.95 -27.05 -19.37
N GLU A 48 13.74 -27.25 -20.67
CA GLU A 48 12.43 -27.21 -21.34
C GLU A 48 11.46 -28.21 -20.69
N THR A 49 10.19 -27.83 -20.56
CA THR A 49 9.06 -28.75 -20.75
C THR A 49 7.77 -27.98 -21.03
N THR A 50 7.22 -28.36 -22.17
CA THR A 50 5.89 -28.13 -22.71
C THR A 50 4.77 -28.62 -21.78
N ALA A 51 3.66 -27.87 -21.76
CA ALA A 51 2.25 -28.32 -21.75
C ALA A 51 1.37 -27.72 -20.64
N ALA A 52 0.26 -27.17 -21.13
CA ALA A 52 -1.10 -27.22 -20.59
C ALA A 52 -1.41 -26.55 -19.24
N GLU A 53 -2.26 -25.53 -19.35
CA GLU A 53 -3.53 -25.37 -18.63
C GLU A 53 -3.77 -26.37 -17.48
N GLU A 54 -3.84 -25.86 -16.25
CA GLU A 54 -4.95 -26.16 -15.35
C GLU A 54 -4.92 -25.26 -14.09
N THR A 55 -6.05 -24.59 -13.89
CA THR A 55 -6.59 -24.13 -12.60
C THR A 55 -6.00 -24.89 -11.43
N SER A 56 -5.18 -24.22 -10.61
CA SER A 56 -4.65 -24.79 -9.38
C SER A 56 -4.78 -23.78 -8.26
N THR A 57 -5.91 -23.90 -7.55
CA THR A 57 -6.15 -23.40 -6.20
C THR A 57 -4.98 -23.77 -5.29
N SER A 58 -4.09 -22.81 -5.01
CA SER A 58 -3.03 -23.01 -4.01
C SER A 58 -3.56 -22.60 -2.63
N SER A 59 -4.21 -23.55 -1.97
CA SER A 59 -4.55 -23.51 -0.55
C SER A 59 -3.28 -23.77 0.28
N GLY A 60 -2.58 -22.71 0.69
CA GLY A 60 -1.81 -22.75 1.94
C GLY A 60 -2.77 -22.61 3.11
N ASP A 61 -2.48 -23.26 4.24
CA ASP A 61 -3.25 -23.25 5.49
C ASP A 61 -4.06 -21.97 5.77
N ASN A 62 -5.31 -21.94 5.33
CA ASN A 62 -6.27 -20.90 5.66
C ASN A 62 -7.59 -21.60 5.93
N ASP A 63 -8.29 -21.20 7.01
CA ASP A 63 -9.55 -21.76 7.55
C ASP A 63 -10.76 -21.63 6.58
N GLY A 64 -10.57 -21.81 5.27
CA GLY A 64 -11.55 -21.54 4.22
C GLY A 64 -11.64 -20.07 3.81
N TYR A 65 -10.66 -19.23 4.19
CA TYR A 65 -10.64 -17.81 3.80
C TYR A 65 -10.11 -17.59 2.38
N ILE A 66 -10.62 -16.53 1.74
CA ILE A 66 -10.15 -16.04 0.46
C ILE A 66 -8.77 -15.40 0.66
N THR A 67 -7.74 -16.00 0.06
CA THR A 67 -6.35 -15.52 0.18
C THR A 67 -5.73 -15.10 -1.14
N ARG A 68 -6.42 -15.31 -2.25
CA ARG A 68 -6.02 -14.80 -3.56
C ARG A 68 -7.25 -14.37 -4.33
N VAL A 69 -7.14 -13.22 -5.00
CA VAL A 69 -8.16 -12.70 -5.91
C VAL A 69 -7.53 -12.32 -7.25
N ALA A 70 -8.32 -12.35 -8.31
CA ALA A 70 -7.86 -12.03 -9.66
C ALA A 70 -8.93 -11.24 -10.42
N LEU A 71 -8.47 -10.34 -11.30
CA LEU A 71 -9.31 -9.60 -12.24
C LEU A 71 -8.57 -9.51 -13.58
N GLY A 72 -8.96 -10.34 -14.55
CA GLY A 72 -8.18 -10.54 -15.77
C GLY A 72 -6.81 -11.15 -15.47
N GLU A 73 -5.74 -10.53 -15.96
CA GLU A 73 -4.35 -10.96 -15.69
C GLU A 73 -3.80 -10.42 -14.36
N ALA A 74 -4.49 -9.47 -13.73
CA ALA A 74 -4.06 -8.89 -12.47
C ALA A 74 -4.47 -9.81 -11.31
N THR A 75 -3.53 -10.09 -10.41
CA THR A 75 -3.76 -10.91 -9.22
C THR A 75 -3.33 -10.18 -7.95
N LYS A 76 -3.96 -10.53 -6.83
CA LYS A 76 -3.62 -10.00 -5.52
C LYS A 76 -3.72 -11.11 -4.48
N ASP A 77 -2.64 -11.32 -3.75
CA ASP A 77 -2.63 -12.17 -2.56
C ASP A 77 -3.02 -11.36 -1.31
N ALA A 78 -3.63 -12.05 -0.35
CA ALA A 78 -3.87 -11.51 0.98
C ALA A 78 -2.53 -11.16 1.64
N SER A 79 -2.51 -10.00 2.28
CA SER A 79 -1.41 -9.57 3.13
C SER A 79 -1.72 -9.95 4.57
N PHE A 80 -0.71 -10.42 5.30
CA PHE A 80 -0.82 -10.85 6.70
C PHE A 80 0.02 -9.92 7.60
N PRO A 81 -0.46 -8.69 7.88
CA PRO A 81 0.28 -7.75 8.71
C PRO A 81 0.43 -8.27 10.14
N ALA A 82 1.55 -7.91 10.78
CA ALA A 82 1.74 -8.12 12.20
C ALA A 82 0.80 -7.22 13.02
N CYS A 83 0.42 -7.67 14.21
CA CYS A 83 -0.38 -6.92 15.17
C CYS A 83 0.54 -6.20 16.18
N ASP A 84 1.47 -5.40 15.66
CA ASP A 84 2.61 -4.79 16.36
C ASP A 84 2.43 -3.29 16.66
N GLY A 85 1.22 -2.77 16.52
CA GLY A 85 0.92 -1.34 16.66
C GLY A 85 1.07 -0.53 15.37
N ARG A 86 1.24 -1.19 14.21
CA ARG A 86 1.26 -0.48 12.93
C ARG A 86 -0.10 0.11 12.55
N ASN A 87 -0.05 1.25 11.88
CA ASN A 87 -1.17 2.07 11.45
C ASN A 87 -1.60 1.70 10.02
N ILE A 88 -2.89 1.40 9.86
CA ILE A 88 -3.52 1.11 8.58
C ILE A 88 -4.78 1.95 8.38
N LEU A 89 -5.04 2.34 7.14
CA LEU A 89 -6.31 2.96 6.76
C LEU A 89 -7.17 1.94 6.03
N ILE A 90 -8.26 1.50 6.66
CA ILE A 90 -9.27 0.66 6.01
C ILE A 90 -10.11 1.57 5.10
N LEU A 91 -9.97 1.40 3.79
CA LEU A 91 -10.71 2.17 2.79
C LEU A 91 -12.12 1.63 2.61
N THR A 92 -12.23 0.29 2.55
CA THR A 92 -13.50 -0.41 2.42
C THR A 92 -13.39 -1.79 3.05
N SER A 93 -14.52 -2.44 3.26
CA SER A 93 -14.63 -3.77 3.83
C SER A 93 -15.61 -4.57 2.99
N VAL A 94 -15.14 -5.68 2.41
CA VAL A 94 -15.99 -6.60 1.65
C VAL A 94 -16.56 -7.62 2.62
N ILE A 95 -17.89 -7.75 2.63
CA ILE A 95 -18.61 -8.67 3.50
C ILE A 95 -18.94 -9.93 2.70
N ASP A 96 -18.58 -11.10 3.23
CA ASP A 96 -18.95 -12.38 2.65
C ASP A 96 -20.32 -12.82 3.16
N GLU A 97 -21.35 -12.60 2.34
CA GLU A 97 -22.73 -12.99 2.59
C GLU A 97 -23.00 -14.47 2.22
N ARG A 98 -21.99 -15.34 2.31
CA ARG A 98 -22.02 -16.74 1.88
C ARG A 98 -22.20 -16.91 0.37
N ARG A 99 -21.62 -15.98 -0.39
CA ARG A 99 -21.56 -15.99 -1.86
C ARG A 99 -20.13 -15.73 -2.30
N GLU A 100 -19.31 -16.76 -2.13
CA GLU A 100 -17.86 -16.71 -2.27
C GLU A 100 -17.40 -16.12 -3.62
N GLU A 101 -18.05 -16.45 -4.74
CA GLU A 101 -17.71 -15.91 -6.06
C GLU A 101 -17.93 -14.38 -6.13
N ASP A 102 -19.04 -13.89 -5.58
CA ASP A 102 -19.32 -12.45 -5.53
C ASP A 102 -18.35 -11.71 -4.62
N THR A 103 -17.95 -12.35 -3.51
CA THR A 103 -16.92 -11.81 -2.61
C THR A 103 -15.56 -11.75 -3.30
N HIS A 104 -15.16 -12.79 -4.04
CA HIS A 104 -13.92 -12.78 -4.82
C HIS A 104 -13.90 -11.63 -5.83
N ARG A 105 -14.97 -11.46 -6.61
CA ARG A 105 -15.07 -10.36 -7.59
C ARG A 105 -14.98 -9.00 -6.91
N GLN A 106 -15.76 -8.76 -5.86
CA GLN A 106 -15.76 -7.48 -5.14
C GLN A 106 -14.41 -7.17 -4.52
N LEU A 107 -13.73 -8.19 -3.96
CA LEU A 107 -12.42 -8.02 -3.35
C LEU A 107 -11.32 -7.79 -4.40
N ALA A 108 -11.41 -8.45 -5.56
CA ALA A 108 -10.54 -8.17 -6.71
C ALA A 108 -10.71 -6.74 -7.20
N GLU A 109 -11.95 -6.29 -7.45
CA GLU A 109 -12.25 -4.93 -7.88
C GLU A 109 -11.75 -3.90 -6.85
N ALA A 110 -12.07 -4.10 -5.57
CA ALA A 110 -11.70 -3.18 -4.49
C ALA A 110 -10.17 -3.06 -4.29
N THR A 111 -9.39 -4.08 -4.65
CA THR A 111 -7.93 -4.09 -4.42
C THR A 111 -7.12 -3.74 -5.65
N LEU A 112 -7.59 -4.12 -6.84
CA LEU A 112 -6.85 -3.99 -8.11
C LEU A 112 -7.27 -2.77 -8.93
N VAL A 113 -8.44 -2.18 -8.67
CA VAL A 113 -8.99 -1.08 -9.48
C VAL A 113 -8.97 0.25 -8.72
N GLY A 114 -8.77 1.34 -9.46
CA GLY A 114 -8.92 2.71 -8.99
C GLY A 114 -7.85 3.19 -8.01
N GLU A 115 -7.98 4.45 -7.60
CA GLU A 115 -7.13 5.08 -6.58
C GLU A 115 -7.66 4.80 -5.16
N PRO A 116 -6.81 4.90 -4.12
CA PRO A 116 -5.36 5.04 -4.19
C PRO A 116 -4.67 3.73 -4.63
N PHE A 117 -3.49 3.81 -5.23
CA PHE A 117 -2.65 2.63 -5.48
C PHE A 117 -2.09 2.01 -4.19
N GLY A 118 -1.64 0.75 -4.27
CA GLY A 118 -0.99 0.08 -3.14
C GLY A 118 -1.95 -0.53 -2.11
N LYS A 119 -3.26 -0.59 -2.42
CA LYS A 119 -4.25 -1.28 -1.61
C LYS A 119 -3.83 -2.73 -1.36
N LYS A 120 -4.03 -3.17 -0.14
CA LYS A 120 -3.87 -4.55 0.34
C LYS A 120 -5.21 -5.03 0.86
N PHE A 121 -5.42 -6.33 0.94
CA PHE A 121 -6.48 -6.90 1.74
C PHE A 121 -5.88 -7.93 2.69
N THR A 122 -6.60 -8.26 3.75
CA THR A 122 -6.23 -9.31 4.69
C THR A 122 -7.43 -10.22 4.96
N VAL A 123 -7.15 -11.39 5.52
CA VAL A 123 -8.18 -12.31 5.98
C VAL A 123 -8.93 -11.76 7.20
N PRO A 124 -10.16 -12.25 7.46
CA PRO A 124 -10.98 -11.79 8.56
C PRO A 124 -10.34 -12.07 9.92
N GLY A 125 -10.29 -11.06 10.79
CA GLY A 125 -9.79 -11.20 12.16
C GLY A 125 -8.28 -11.45 12.27
N GLN A 126 -7.48 -11.04 11.27
CA GLN A 126 -6.02 -11.15 11.29
C GLN A 126 -5.38 -10.60 12.57
N CYS A 127 -5.94 -9.51 13.11
CA CYS A 127 -5.62 -8.95 14.41
C CYS A 127 -6.93 -8.71 15.17
N SER A 128 -6.92 -8.79 16.50
CA SER A 128 -8.13 -8.54 17.30
C SER A 128 -8.73 -7.14 17.08
N SER A 129 -7.91 -6.12 16.79
CA SER A 129 -8.37 -4.77 16.44
C SER A 129 -9.05 -4.67 15.06
N LEU A 130 -9.01 -5.75 14.27
CA LEU A 130 -9.78 -5.90 13.04
C LEU A 130 -11.00 -6.79 13.30
N ARG A 131 -12.17 -6.29 12.92
CA ARG A 131 -13.40 -7.06 13.06
C ARG A 131 -13.32 -8.30 12.18
N LYS A 132 -13.53 -9.47 12.78
CA LYS A 132 -13.62 -10.74 12.06
C LYS A 132 -14.93 -10.88 11.29
N SER A 133 -16.03 -10.45 11.88
CA SER A 133 -17.37 -10.64 11.31
C SER A 133 -18.35 -9.56 11.75
N VAL A 134 -19.42 -9.40 10.96
CA VAL A 134 -20.62 -8.61 11.31
C VAL A 134 -21.86 -9.44 10.94
N ASP A 135 -22.80 -9.57 11.87
CA ASP A 135 -24.03 -10.36 11.68
C ASP A 135 -23.80 -11.82 11.21
N GLY A 136 -22.67 -12.41 11.62
CA GLY A 136 -22.27 -13.76 11.22
C GLY A 136 -21.56 -13.85 9.85
N ASN A 137 -21.47 -12.75 9.11
CA ASN A 137 -20.76 -12.67 7.83
C ASN A 137 -19.31 -12.24 8.04
N LEU A 138 -18.38 -12.84 7.29
CA LEU A 138 -16.95 -12.55 7.40
C LEU A 138 -16.62 -11.20 6.77
N ILE A 139 -15.65 -10.49 7.34
CA ILE A 139 -15.21 -9.17 6.84
C ILE A 139 -13.79 -9.28 6.30
N TYR A 140 -13.62 -8.92 5.02
CA TYR A 140 -12.33 -8.76 4.36
C TYR A 140 -12.00 -7.27 4.21
N PRO A 141 -11.17 -6.70 5.11
CA PRO A 141 -10.81 -5.29 5.02
C PRO A 141 -9.79 -5.06 3.90
N VAL A 142 -10.05 -4.01 3.11
CA VAL A 142 -9.13 -3.48 2.10
C VAL A 142 -8.52 -2.19 2.64
N TYR A 143 -7.20 -2.13 2.70
CA TYR A 143 -6.48 -1.10 3.44
C TYR A 143 -5.21 -0.60 2.75
N LEU A 144 -4.77 0.57 3.20
CA LEU A 144 -3.42 1.09 3.02
C LEU A 144 -2.62 0.93 4.31
N ASP A 145 -1.32 0.71 4.16
CA ASP A 145 -0.40 0.41 5.26
C ASP A 145 0.61 1.54 5.41
N PHE A 146 0.64 2.16 6.59
CA PHE A 146 1.50 3.30 6.89
C PHE A 146 2.59 2.96 7.90
N GLY A 147 2.71 1.70 8.35
CA GLY A 147 3.68 1.32 9.37
C GLY A 147 3.51 2.15 10.64
N SER A 148 4.55 2.87 11.07
CA SER A 148 4.48 3.74 12.26
C SER A 148 3.98 5.17 11.97
N ASP A 149 3.71 5.55 10.72
CA ASP A 149 3.38 6.92 10.34
C ASP A 149 1.87 7.21 10.46
N GLU A 150 1.44 7.52 11.68
CA GLU A 150 0.06 7.90 11.99
C GLU A 150 -0.37 9.18 11.25
N ALA A 151 0.52 10.17 11.15
CA ALA A 151 0.21 11.45 10.51
C ALA A 151 -0.09 11.27 9.02
N ALA A 152 0.68 10.43 8.31
CA ALA A 152 0.41 10.09 6.92
C ALA A 152 -0.91 9.32 6.76
N MET A 153 -1.22 8.41 7.68
CA MET A 153 -2.50 7.69 7.70
C MET A 153 -3.67 8.66 7.87
N CYS A 154 -3.61 9.59 8.83
CA CYS A 154 -4.67 10.57 9.06
C CYS A 154 -4.82 11.54 7.88
N ALA A 155 -3.71 11.97 7.28
CA ALA A 155 -3.76 12.77 6.05
C ALA A 155 -4.41 11.99 4.89
N ALA A 156 -4.14 10.69 4.77
CA ALA A 156 -4.79 9.85 3.77
C ALA A 156 -6.29 9.67 4.06
N LYS A 157 -6.67 9.47 5.32
CA LYS A 157 -8.08 9.40 5.73
C LYS A 157 -8.84 10.69 5.42
N ALA A 158 -8.23 11.85 5.66
CA ALA A 158 -8.83 13.13 5.31
C ALA A 158 -9.07 13.28 3.78
N ARG A 159 -8.26 12.62 2.94
CA ARG A 159 -8.39 12.65 1.48
C ARG A 159 -9.35 11.60 0.93
N HIS A 160 -9.34 10.39 1.48
CA HIS A 160 -9.99 9.22 0.90
C HIS A 160 -11.18 8.70 1.73
N GLY A 161 -11.37 9.23 2.95
CA GLY A 161 -12.30 8.67 3.92
C GLY A 161 -11.80 7.36 4.51
N GLY A 162 -12.73 6.51 4.94
CA GLY A 162 -12.43 5.22 5.56
C GLY A 162 -12.29 5.28 7.07
N ASN A 163 -11.74 4.21 7.65
CA ASN A 163 -11.55 4.07 9.08
C ASN A 163 -10.08 3.74 9.39
N ALA A 164 -9.42 4.60 10.15
CA ALA A 164 -8.04 4.37 10.55
C ALA A 164 -8.00 3.39 11.73
N ARG A 165 -6.96 2.55 11.75
CA ARG A 165 -6.75 1.54 12.78
C ARG A 165 -5.29 1.35 13.10
N THR A 166 -5.03 1.15 14.38
CA THR A 166 -3.78 0.60 14.88
C THR A 166 -3.95 -0.92 15.07
N LEU A 167 -3.07 -1.71 14.46
CA LEU A 167 -3.15 -3.17 14.53
C LEU A 167 -2.60 -3.69 15.86
N ASN A 168 -3.47 -4.30 16.67
CA ASN A 168 -3.14 -4.85 17.98
C ASN A 168 -4.00 -6.07 18.32
N ASN A 169 -3.71 -6.71 19.46
CA ASN A 169 -4.40 -7.91 19.92
C ASN A 169 -5.45 -7.64 21.01
N ASP A 170 -5.78 -6.38 21.29
CA ASP A 170 -6.59 -5.97 22.43
C ASP A 170 -8.07 -5.72 22.08
N ALA A 171 -8.46 -6.03 20.83
CA ALA A 171 -9.79 -5.72 20.29
C ALA A 171 -10.15 -4.23 20.39
N ASP A 172 -9.14 -3.37 20.34
CA ASP A 172 -9.34 -1.93 20.29
C ASP A 172 -9.83 -1.53 18.90
N PHE A 173 -11.03 -0.98 18.87
CA PHE A 173 -11.67 -0.52 17.64
C PHE A 173 -11.67 1.01 17.51
N HIS A 174 -10.81 1.70 18.26
CA HIS A 174 -10.65 3.13 18.16
C HIS A 174 -10.03 3.54 16.82
N ASP A 175 -10.39 4.74 16.38
CA ASP A 175 -9.83 5.38 15.21
C ASP A 175 -8.91 6.51 15.70
N PRO A 176 -7.57 6.40 15.51
CA PRO A 176 -6.61 7.37 16.06
C PRO A 176 -6.61 8.72 15.32
N CYS A 177 -7.40 8.84 14.25
CA CYS A 177 -7.68 10.06 13.51
C CYS A 177 -9.14 10.50 13.78
#